data_AF-A0AB39XC85-F1
#
_entry.id   AF-A0AB39XC85-F1
#
_cell.length_a   1.000
_cell.length_b   1.000
_cell.length_c   1.000
_cell.angle_alpha   90.00
_cell.angle_beta   90.00
_cell.angle_gamma   90.00
#
_symmetry.space_group_name_H-M   'P 1'
#
loop_
_entity.id
_entity.type
_entity.pdbx_description
1 polymer ?
#
loop_
_entity_poly.entity_id
_entity_poly.type
_entity_poly.pdbx_seq_one_letter_code
_entity_poly.pdbx_strand_id
1 'polypeptide(L)'
;MPVDDVEQLDQRTAEKAEAVAGIEAALAATSSGPDGWQRLHLAQAISWLWRGAYQAALANADLALTPAHERLPVTDPVIESFTTQALRQALTEVEAEPVRLFPVLGPIVFTG
;
A
#
# COMPACT_ATOMS: atom_id res chain seq x y z
N MET A 1 2.57 1.05 -30.59
CA MET A 1 2.60 -0.42 -30.76
C MET A 1 1.63 -1.00 -29.73
N PRO A 2 0.81 -1.99 -30.08
CA PRO A 2 0.07 -2.72 -29.05
C PRO A 2 1.10 -3.47 -28.21
N VAL A 3 1.11 -3.22 -26.91
CA VAL A 3 1.82 -4.06 -25.94
C VAL A 3 0.96 -5.31 -25.82
N ASP A 4 1.55 -6.50 -25.97
CA ASP A 4 0.79 -7.74 -25.82
C ASP A 4 0.23 -7.80 -24.38
N ASP A 5 -1.07 -8.10 -24.24
CA ASP A 5 -1.77 -8.08 -22.95
C ASP A 5 -1.08 -8.96 -21.88
N VAL A 6 -0.33 -9.99 -22.32
CA VAL A 6 0.47 -10.88 -21.47
C VAL A 6 1.70 -10.17 -20.90
N GLU A 7 2.44 -9.43 -21.73
CA GLU A 7 3.62 -8.66 -21.30
C GLU A 7 3.22 -7.58 -20.29
N GLN A 8 2.07 -6.94 -20.53
CA GLN A 8 1.52 -5.97 -19.59
C GLN A 8 1.12 -6.63 -18.26
N LEU A 9 0.49 -7.81 -18.28
CA LEU A 9 0.11 -8.51 -17.05
C LEU A 9 1.32 -8.94 -16.23
N ASP A 10 2.38 -9.44 -16.87
CA ASP A 10 3.61 -9.85 -16.21
C ASP A 10 4.30 -8.67 -15.53
N GLN A 11 4.42 -7.55 -16.24
CA GLN A 11 4.97 -6.30 -15.68
C GLN A 11 4.16 -5.85 -14.45
N ARG A 12 2.83 -5.89 -14.54
CA ARG A 12 1.93 -5.48 -13.45
C ARG A 12 1.98 -6.43 -12.26
N THR A 13 2.24 -7.72 -12.51
CA THR A 13 2.46 -8.73 -11.48
C THR A 13 3.76 -8.45 -10.73
N ALA A 14 4.84 -8.13 -11.45
CA ALA A 14 6.12 -7.74 -10.86
C ALA A 14 5.98 -6.47 -10.00
N GLU A 15 5.30 -5.44 -10.50
CA GLU A 15 5.04 -4.21 -9.75
C GLU A 15 4.22 -4.46 -8.47
N LYS A 16 3.20 -5.33 -8.53
CA LYS A 16 2.45 -5.72 -7.33
C LYS A 16 3.35 -6.40 -6.30
N ALA A 17 4.16 -7.36 -6.74
CA ALA A 17 5.07 -8.10 -5.86
C ALA A 17 6.09 -7.17 -5.19
N GLU A 18 6.65 -6.23 -5.94
CA GLU A 18 7.56 -5.21 -5.42
C GLU A 18 6.86 -4.32 -4.36
N ALA A 19 5.65 -3.84 -4.67
CA ALA A 19 4.88 -3.03 -3.73
C ALA A 19 4.53 -3.80 -2.43
N VAL A 20 4.14 -5.08 -2.54
CA VAL A 20 3.89 -5.94 -1.37
C VAL A 20 5.16 -6.06 -0.53
N ALA A 21 6.29 -6.41 -1.14
CA ALA A 21 7.56 -6.54 -0.44
C ALA A 21 7.99 -5.24 0.26
N GLY A 22 7.79 -4.08 -0.39
CA GLY A 22 8.06 -2.77 0.20
C GLY A 22 7.19 -2.49 1.42
N ILE A 23 5.89 -2.78 1.36
CA ILE A 23 4.97 -2.60 2.50
C ILE A 23 5.32 -3.56 3.64
N GLU A 24 5.65 -4.81 3.35
CA GLU A 24 6.09 -5.78 4.36
C GLU A 24 7.37 -5.34 5.07
N ALA A 25 8.36 -4.86 4.30
CA ALA A 25 9.60 -4.32 4.85
C ALA A 25 9.34 -3.12 5.75
N ALA A 26 8.46 -2.20 5.33
CA ALA A 26 8.08 -1.05 6.14
C ALA A 26 7.37 -1.47 7.44
N LEU A 27 6.42 -2.41 7.37
CA LEU A 27 5.73 -2.97 8.54
C LEU A 27 6.68 -3.68 9.51
N ALA A 28 7.71 -4.35 9.01
CA ALA A 28 8.74 -4.99 9.82
C ALA A 28 9.62 -3.96 10.54
N ALA A 29 10.00 -2.89 9.85
CA ALA A 29 10.80 -1.79 10.41
C ALA A 29 10.05 -1.02 11.52
N THR A 30 8.72 -1.02 11.50
CA THR A 30 7.88 -0.35 12.52
C THR A 30 7.34 -1.30 13.60
N SER A 31 7.99 -2.45 13.83
CA SER A 31 7.50 -3.53 14.69
C SER A 31 7.36 -3.17 16.18
N SER A 32 8.03 -2.11 16.67
CA SER A 32 7.83 -1.54 18.00
C SER A 32 6.50 -0.77 18.16
N GLY A 33 5.72 -0.67 17.08
CA GLY A 33 4.47 0.08 17.00
C GLY A 33 4.66 1.30 16.10
N PRO A 34 3.90 1.42 14.99
CA PRO A 34 4.00 2.59 14.12
C PRO A 34 3.43 3.81 14.83
N ASP A 35 4.09 4.96 14.65
CA ASP A 35 3.55 6.26 15.03
C ASP A 35 2.49 6.75 14.02
N GLY A 36 1.91 7.94 14.25
CA GLY A 36 0.85 8.48 13.40
C GLY A 36 1.27 8.65 11.92
N TRP A 37 2.51 9.06 11.66
CA TRP A 37 3.02 9.20 10.29
C TRP A 37 3.13 7.85 9.60
N GLN A 38 3.73 6.89 10.30
CA GLN A 38 3.90 5.54 9.80
C GLN A 38 2.55 4.87 9.54
N ARG A 39 1.59 4.99 10.46
CA ARG A 39 0.23 4.46 10.30
C ARG A 39 -0.48 5.03 9.09
N LEU A 40 -0.40 6.35 8.89
CA LEU A 40 -1.00 7.02 7.74
C LEU A 40 -0.47 6.47 6.42
N HIS A 41 0.85 6.47 6.26
CA HIS A 41 1.47 6.08 5.00
C HIS A 41 1.38 4.59 4.73
N LEU A 42 1.44 3.73 5.75
CA LEU A 42 1.17 2.30 5.60
C LEU A 42 -0.30 2.04 5.18
N ALA A 43 -1.27 2.72 5.79
CA ALA A 43 -2.67 2.61 5.38
C ALA A 43 -2.89 3.10 3.93
N GLN A 44 -2.25 4.20 3.55
CA GLN A 44 -2.29 4.71 2.18
C GLN A 44 -1.63 3.74 1.19
N ALA A 45 -0.49 3.14 1.56
CA ALA A 45 0.20 2.16 0.73
C ALA A 45 -0.70 0.96 0.43
N ILE A 46 -1.34 0.40 1.45
CA ILE A 46 -2.31 -0.72 1.30
C ILE A 46 -3.51 -0.29 0.44
N SER A 47 -4.02 0.93 0.63
CA SER A 47 -5.12 1.46 -0.21
C SER A 47 -4.73 1.57 -1.68
N TRP A 48 -3.52 2.07 -1.97
CA TRP A 48 -3.01 2.16 -3.34
C TRP A 48 -2.76 0.80 -3.95
N LEU A 49 -2.23 -0.16 -3.18
CA LEU A 49 -2.03 -1.54 -3.60
C LEU A 49 -3.36 -2.15 -4.05
N TRP A 50 -4.43 -1.99 -3.25
CA TRP A 50 -5.76 -2.50 -3.56
C TRP A 50 -6.36 -1.90 -4.83
N ARG A 51 -6.11 -0.62 -5.06
CA ARG A 51 -6.52 0.10 -6.27
C ARG A 51 -5.72 -0.29 -7.50
N GLY A 52 -4.64 -1.05 -7.36
CA GLY A 52 -3.72 -1.35 -8.46
C GLY A 52 -2.70 -0.23 -8.71
N ALA A 53 -2.62 0.81 -7.90
CA ALA A 53 -1.61 1.87 -8.07
C ALA A 53 -0.27 1.43 -7.41
N TYR A 54 0.33 0.35 -7.90
CA TYR A 54 1.46 -0.33 -7.24
C TYR A 54 2.67 0.58 -6.96
N GLN A 55 3.05 1.43 -7.91
CA GLN A 55 4.14 2.38 -7.70
C GLN A 55 3.81 3.46 -6.66
N ALA A 56 2.54 3.90 -6.58
CA ALA A 56 2.10 4.81 -5.51
C ALA A 56 2.05 4.10 -4.15
N ALA A 57 1.75 2.80 -4.14
CA ALA A 57 1.81 1.98 -2.94
C ALA A 57 3.24 1.88 -2.42
N LEU A 58 4.20 1.56 -3.28
CA LEU A 58 5.61 1.51 -2.96
C LEU A 58 6.13 2.85 -2.43
N ALA A 59 5.83 3.96 -3.12
CA ALA A 59 6.22 5.30 -2.67
C ALA A 59 5.68 5.64 -1.27
N ASN A 60 4.48 5.17 -0.92
CA ASN A 60 3.93 5.36 0.43
C ASN A 60 4.58 4.44 1.47
N ALA A 61 4.98 3.23 1.09
CA ALA A 61 5.79 2.37 1.96
C ALA A 61 7.13 3.05 2.28
N ASP A 62 7.78 3.67 1.29
CA ASP A 62 9.01 4.44 1.48
C ASP A 62 8.79 5.66 2.39
N LEU A 63 7.70 6.40 2.19
CA LEU A 63 7.34 7.53 3.06
C LEU A 63 7.12 7.12 4.51
N ALA A 64 6.60 5.91 4.78
CA ALA A 64 6.48 5.42 6.14
C ALA A 64 7.86 5.28 6.83
N LEU A 65 8.94 5.14 6.06
CA LEU A 65 10.31 5.00 6.56
C LEU A 65 11.09 6.32 6.66
N THR A 66 10.50 7.44 6.21
CA THR A 66 11.10 8.78 6.35
C THR A 66 11.58 9.01 7.79
N PRO A 67 12.76 9.58 8.06
CA PRO A 67 13.21 9.87 9.42
C PRO A 67 12.31 10.86 10.17
N ALA A 68 12.14 10.69 11.49
CA ALA A 68 11.18 11.47 12.29
C ALA A 68 11.33 13.01 12.18
N HIS A 69 12.55 13.51 11.98
CA HIS A 69 12.85 14.94 11.89
C HIS A 69 12.49 15.58 10.53
N GLU A 70 12.15 14.77 9.52
CA GLU A 70 11.77 15.22 8.18
C GLU A 70 10.24 15.15 7.94
N ARG A 71 9.50 14.63 8.93
CA ARG A 71 8.05 14.36 8.82
C ARG A 71 7.23 15.58 9.20
N LEU A 72 6.04 15.68 8.61
CA LEU A 72 5.02 16.64 9.06
C LEU A 72 4.19 16.03 10.20
N PRO A 73 3.65 16.86 11.11
CA PRO A 73 2.72 16.38 12.13
C PRO A 73 1.44 15.85 11.49
N VAL A 74 0.93 14.77 12.07
CA VAL A 74 -0.29 14.10 11.64
C VAL A 74 -1.35 14.27 12.72
N THR A 75 -2.50 14.83 12.36
CA THR A 75 -3.55 15.23 13.33
C THR A 75 -4.88 14.50 13.16
N ASP A 76 -5.01 13.64 12.15
CA ASP A 76 -6.27 12.94 11.91
C ASP A 76 -6.46 11.80 12.92
N PRO A 77 -7.51 11.83 13.76
CA PRO A 77 -7.74 10.82 14.78
C PRO A 77 -8.05 9.44 14.19
N VAL A 78 -8.50 9.34 12.93
CA VAL A 78 -8.80 8.04 12.29
C VAL A 78 -7.56 7.15 12.24
N ILE A 79 -6.38 7.74 12.22
CA ILE A 79 -5.10 7.06 12.09
C ILE A 79 -4.79 6.20 13.32
N GLU A 80 -5.38 6.52 14.47
CA GLU A 80 -5.25 5.71 15.68
C GLU A 80 -5.86 4.31 15.50
N SER A 81 -6.86 4.17 14.61
CA SER A 81 -7.49 2.88 14.31
C SER A 81 -6.60 1.93 13.47
N PHE A 82 -5.57 2.46 12.79
CA PHE A 82 -4.65 1.69 11.96
C PHE A 82 -3.57 1.00 12.81
N THR A 83 -3.99 0.05 13.63
CA THR A 83 -3.08 -0.78 14.42
C THR A 83 -2.20 -1.64 13.52
N THR A 84 -1.02 -2.06 14.00
CA THR A 84 -0.15 -2.99 13.26
C THR A 84 -0.88 -4.26 12.85
N GLN A 85 -1.76 -4.79 13.71
CA GLN A 85 -2.55 -5.97 13.41
C GLN A 85 -3.55 -5.70 12.27
N ALA A 86 -4.28 -4.58 12.33
CA ALA A 86 -5.23 -4.19 11.28
C ALA A 86 -4.53 -3.98 9.94
N LEU A 87 -3.36 -3.32 9.93
CA LEU A 87 -2.55 -3.11 8.73
C LEU A 87 -2.06 -4.43 8.13
N ARG A 88 -1.58 -5.37 8.96
CA ARG A 88 -1.14 -6.69 8.48
C ARG A 88 -2.31 -7.48 7.90
N GLN A 89 -3.45 -7.50 8.58
CA GLN A 89 -4.65 -8.17 8.08
C GLN A 89 -5.08 -7.57 6.74
N ALA A 90 -5.17 -6.24 6.65
CA ALA A 90 -5.54 -5.56 5.41
C ALA A 90 -4.56 -5.84 4.27
N LEU A 91 -3.25 -5.90 4.55
CA LEU A 91 -2.26 -6.28 3.54
C LEU A 91 -2.50 -7.71 3.03
N THR A 92 -2.72 -8.68 3.92
CA THR A 92 -3.02 -10.07 3.52
C THR A 92 -4.26 -10.16 2.64
N GLU A 93 -5.33 -9.45 2.98
CA GLU A 93 -6.56 -9.42 2.19
C GLU A 93 -6.31 -8.82 0.79
N VAL A 94 -5.60 -7.70 0.72
CA VAL A 94 -5.31 -7.00 -0.53
C VAL A 94 -4.30 -7.74 -1.40
N GLU A 95 -3.35 -8.47 -0.80
CA GLU A 95 -2.40 -9.30 -1.53
C GLU A 95 -3.10 -10.46 -2.24
N ALA A 96 -4.18 -11.01 -1.67
CA ALA A 96 -4.94 -12.08 -2.29
C ALA A 96 -5.75 -11.62 -3.52
N GLU A 97 -5.99 -10.32 -3.69
CA GLU A 97 -6.75 -9.78 -4.82
C GLU A 97 -6.02 -9.98 -6.16
N PRO A 98 -6.72 -10.22 -7.27
CA PRO A 98 -6.09 -10.32 -8.59
C PRO A 98 -5.30 -9.06 -8.98
N VAL A 99 -4.25 -9.25 -9.79
CA VAL A 99 -3.50 -8.12 -10.37
C VAL A 99 -4.44 -7.30 -11.25
N ARG A 100 -4.43 -5.98 -11.06
CA ARG A 100 -5.19 -5.04 -11.88
C ARG A 100 -4.28 -4.49 -12.98
N LEU A 101 -4.72 -4.58 -14.24
CA LEU A 101 -3.99 -3.98 -15.36
C LEU A 101 -3.91 -2.44 -15.26
N PHE A 102 -4.97 -1.80 -14.75
CA PHE A 102 -5.05 -0.36 -14.60
C PHE A 102 -5.49 0.04 -13.19
N PRO A 103 -4.98 1.16 -12.66
CA PRO A 103 -5.37 1.64 -11.33
C PRO A 103 -6.81 2.16 -11.31
N VAL A 104 -7.51 1.95 -10.19
CA VAL A 104 -8.87 2.46 -9.94
C VAL A 104 -8.81 3.66 -8.99
N LEU A 105 -9.01 4.85 -9.56
CA LEU A 105 -8.97 6.12 -8.82
C LEU A 105 -10.35 6.56 -8.30
N GLY A 106 -11.43 5.93 -8.79
CA GLY A 106 -12.80 6.17 -8.34
C GLY A 106 -13.22 5.32 -7.13
N PRO A 107 -14.50 5.39 -6.73
CA PRO A 107 -15.08 4.45 -5.77
C PRO A 107 -14.99 3.01 -6.31
N ILE A 108 -14.63 2.07 -5.43
CA ILE A 108 -14.74 0.64 -5.72
C ILE A 108 -16.07 0.16 -5.15
N VAL A 109 -16.98 -0.26 -6.02
CA VAL A 109 -18.32 -0.71 -5.65
C VAL A 109 -18.32 -2.23 -5.61
N PHE A 110 -18.69 -2.80 -4.46
CA PHE A 110 -18.94 -4.23 -4.35
C PHE A 110 -20.38 -4.52 -4.77
N THR A 111 -20.55 -5.30 -5.83
CA THR A 111 -21.84 -5.88 -6.17
C THR A 111 -21.88 -7.27 -5.55
N GLY A 112 -22.64 -7.42 -4.47
CA GLY A 112 -22.93 -8.72 -3.86
C GLY A 112 -23.92 -9.54 -4.68
#